data_AF-X0UMI9-F1
#
_entry.id   AF-X0UMI9-F1
#
_cell.length_a   1.000
_cell.length_b   1.000
_cell.length_c   1.000
_cell.angle_alpha   90.00
_cell.angle_beta   90.00
_cell.angle_gamma   90.00
#
_symmetry.space_group_name_H-M   'P 1'
#
loop_
_entity.id
_entity.type
_entity.pdbx_description
1 polymer ?
#
loop_
_entity_poly.entity_id
_entity_poly.type
_entity_poly.pdbx_seq_one_letter_code
_entity_poly.pdbx_strand_id
1 'polypeptide(L)'
;YYSEPDLHLCPTAKQLAAPGGGPNPWGGKFLAWGAFDENYAQLGLEGVYGSYGMNGHVSNPKRGVPDPWGGDTTKYWRSAAVQGAGNIPLFLGCTWLGGRPEPDDEPPQYDGDHQYGPGVPGMRIFCVDRHNGFINGLFLDFSVRKIGLKELWKLKWHRQFDTSRWSGGWPEWMKDFKDD
;
A
#
# COMPACT_ATOMS: atom_id res chain seq x y z
N TYR A 1 11.27 -8.76 12.49
CA TYR A 1 10.98 -7.60 11.62
C TYR A 1 11.85 -6.42 12.02
N TYR A 2 11.66 -5.77 13.18
CA TYR A 2 12.46 -4.56 13.53
C TYR A 2 13.98 -4.82 13.68
N SER A 3 14.38 -6.02 14.06
CA SER A 3 15.78 -6.43 14.26
C SER A 3 16.47 -6.97 13.00
N GLU A 4 15.74 -7.10 11.89
CA GLU A 4 16.19 -7.76 10.65
C GLU A 4 15.91 -6.82 9.47
N PRO A 5 16.78 -5.82 9.24
CA PRO A 5 16.54 -4.75 8.26
C PRO A 5 16.37 -5.26 6.82
N ASP A 6 16.98 -6.39 6.48
CA ASP A 6 16.84 -7.04 5.17
C ASP A 6 15.40 -7.46 4.87
N LEU A 7 14.57 -7.69 5.89
CA LEU A 7 13.15 -8.03 5.73
C LEU A 7 12.27 -6.82 5.40
N HIS A 8 12.80 -5.60 5.51
CA HIS A 8 12.03 -4.37 5.20
C HIS A 8 12.00 -4.11 3.68
N LEU A 9 12.91 -4.74 2.94
CA LEU A 9 13.17 -4.45 1.54
C LEU A 9 12.67 -5.58 0.64
N CYS A 10 12.13 -5.18 -0.51
CA CYS A 10 11.87 -6.11 -1.59
C CYS A 10 13.22 -6.43 -2.27
N PRO A 11 13.47 -7.68 -2.70
CA PRO A 11 14.70 -8.02 -3.42
C PRO A 11 14.94 -7.17 -4.68
N THR A 12 13.87 -6.63 -5.30
CA THR A 12 13.96 -5.73 -6.46
C THR A 12 14.11 -4.26 -6.10
N ALA A 13 13.96 -3.90 -4.82
CA ALA A 13 14.04 -2.52 -4.33
C ALA A 13 14.88 -2.41 -3.05
N LYS A 14 16.18 -2.66 -3.21
CA LYS A 14 17.15 -2.62 -2.10
C LYS A 14 17.74 -1.22 -1.87
N GLN A 15 17.53 -0.29 -2.80
CA GLN A 15 18.03 1.07 -2.71
C GLN A 15 16.94 1.99 -2.17
N LEU A 16 17.31 2.90 -1.29
CA LEU A 16 16.41 3.91 -0.74
C LEU A 16 16.20 5.03 -1.75
N ALA A 17 14.97 5.54 -1.85
CA ALA A 17 14.66 6.71 -2.66
C ALA A 17 15.31 7.98 -2.10
N ALA A 18 15.42 8.08 -0.77
CA ALA A 18 16.01 9.21 -0.08
C ALA A 18 16.96 8.71 1.04
N PRO A 19 18.16 8.19 0.69
CA PRO A 19 19.08 7.63 1.68
C PRO A 19 19.59 8.67 2.69
N GLY A 20 19.57 9.96 2.35
CA GLY A 20 19.92 11.07 3.23
C GLY A 20 18.73 11.86 3.78
N GLY A 21 17.50 11.36 3.62
CA GLY A 21 16.29 12.10 3.96
C GLY A 21 15.78 13.02 2.85
N GLY A 22 14.66 13.69 3.12
CA GLY A 22 13.99 14.57 2.18
C GLY A 22 12.46 14.59 2.36
N PRO A 23 11.78 15.63 1.82
CA PRO A 23 10.36 15.84 2.05
C PRO A 23 9.44 14.81 1.38
N ASN A 24 9.93 14.11 0.34
CA ASN A 24 9.17 13.16 -0.46
C ASN A 24 9.94 11.85 -0.65
N PRO A 25 10.18 11.06 0.41
CA PRO A 25 10.99 9.86 0.33
C PRO A 25 10.14 8.68 -0.17
N TRP A 26 9.47 8.87 -1.30
CA TRP A 26 8.58 7.87 -1.92
C TRP A 26 9.40 6.82 -2.66
N GLY A 27 9.02 5.56 -2.48
CA GLY A 27 9.61 4.46 -3.21
C GLY A 27 9.15 4.41 -4.67
N GLY A 28 9.61 3.40 -5.38
CA GLY A 28 9.12 3.08 -6.71
C GLY A 28 9.52 1.67 -7.10
N LYS A 29 9.39 1.29 -8.38
CA LYS A 29 9.69 -0.07 -8.86
C LYS A 29 10.97 -0.67 -8.29
N PHE A 30 12.07 0.07 -8.36
CA PHE A 30 13.40 -0.35 -7.88
C PHE A 30 13.85 0.37 -6.60
N LEU A 31 12.98 1.18 -6.00
CA LEU A 31 13.31 2.01 -4.84
C LEU A 31 12.38 1.71 -3.65
N ALA A 32 12.98 1.59 -2.48
CA ALA A 32 12.29 1.59 -1.21
C ALA A 32 11.99 3.03 -0.78
N TRP A 33 10.87 3.24 -0.10
CA TRP A 33 10.56 4.52 0.54
C TRP A 33 11.44 4.72 1.79
N GLY A 34 11.57 5.96 2.22
CA GLY A 34 12.53 6.35 3.26
C GLY A 34 13.97 6.54 2.71
N ALA A 35 14.97 6.68 3.57
CA ALA A 35 14.85 6.75 5.02
C ALA A 35 14.26 8.09 5.45
N PHE A 36 13.40 8.07 6.45
CA PHE A 36 12.87 9.31 7.00
C PHE A 36 13.92 10.07 7.82
N ASP A 37 13.91 11.39 7.73
CA ASP A 37 14.78 12.30 8.48
C ASP A 37 14.10 12.87 9.73
N GLU A 38 14.74 13.86 10.34
CA GLU A 38 14.27 14.57 11.53
C GLU A 38 12.86 15.16 11.40
N ASN A 39 12.38 15.45 10.17
CA ASN A 39 11.03 15.94 9.93
C ASN A 39 9.95 14.89 10.24
N TYR A 40 10.36 13.64 10.47
CA TYR A 40 9.48 12.54 10.84
C TYR A 40 9.75 12.02 12.27
N ALA A 41 10.68 12.62 13.00
CA ALA A 41 11.03 12.21 14.36
C ALA A 41 9.84 12.34 15.32
N GLN A 42 9.03 13.40 15.20
CA GLN A 42 7.82 13.59 16.01
C GLN A 42 6.73 12.54 15.75
N LEU A 43 6.82 11.81 14.63
CA LEU A 43 5.94 10.69 14.30
C LEU A 43 6.53 9.34 14.78
N GLY A 44 7.72 9.35 15.37
CA GLY A 44 8.46 8.13 15.77
C GLY A 44 8.99 7.34 14.58
N LEU A 45 9.22 8.01 13.45
CA LEU A 45 9.53 7.37 12.17
C LEU A 45 10.94 7.66 11.66
N GLU A 46 11.74 8.47 12.35
CA GLU A 46 13.13 8.75 11.96
C GLU A 46 13.92 7.46 11.69
N GLY A 47 14.64 7.41 10.56
CA GLY A 47 15.41 6.26 10.12
C GLY A 47 14.61 5.08 9.57
N VAL A 48 13.26 5.13 9.59
CA VAL A 48 12.42 4.05 9.05
C VAL A 48 12.42 4.11 7.52
N TYR A 49 12.50 2.92 6.90
CA TYR A 49 12.43 2.71 5.46
C TYR A 49 11.78 1.37 5.13
N GLY A 50 11.41 1.17 3.87
CA GLY A 50 10.86 -0.11 3.42
C GLY A 50 10.38 -0.14 1.99
N SER A 51 10.03 -1.34 1.51
CA SER A 51 9.40 -1.56 0.20
C SER A 51 7.94 -2.02 0.28
N TYR A 52 7.40 -2.05 1.50
CA TYR A 52 6.09 -2.59 1.82
C TYR A 52 5.30 -1.57 2.63
N GLY A 53 3.98 -1.66 2.61
CA GLY A 53 3.09 -0.74 3.28
C GLY A 53 1.83 -1.42 3.79
N MET A 54 1.22 -0.82 4.79
CA MET A 54 0.04 -1.36 5.46
C MET A 54 -1.25 -0.89 4.80
N ASN A 55 -2.22 -1.79 4.69
CA ASN A 55 -3.59 -1.40 4.40
C ASN A 55 -4.13 -0.57 5.58
N GLY A 56 -4.31 0.74 5.41
CA GLY A 56 -4.73 1.64 6.48
C GLY A 56 -6.08 1.26 7.10
N HIS A 57 -6.95 0.59 6.34
CA HIS A 57 -8.27 0.12 6.80
C HIS A 57 -8.22 -1.06 7.77
N VAL A 58 -7.05 -1.70 8.00
CA VAL A 58 -6.90 -2.74 9.04
C VAL A 58 -6.62 -2.17 10.43
N SER A 59 -6.42 -0.86 10.52
CA SER A 59 -6.17 -0.15 11.79
C SER A 59 -7.35 -0.28 12.75
N ASN A 60 -7.06 -0.20 14.05
CA ASN A 60 -8.08 -0.19 15.11
C ASN A 60 -7.97 1.05 16.01
N PRO A 61 -8.25 2.26 15.47
CA PRO A 61 -8.27 3.47 16.29
C PRO A 61 -9.37 3.37 17.34
N LYS A 62 -9.13 4.01 18.50
CA LYS A 62 -10.10 4.08 19.60
C LYS A 62 -11.46 4.56 19.08
N ARG A 63 -12.53 3.83 19.43
CA ARG A 63 -13.88 4.19 19.00
C ARG A 63 -14.24 5.59 19.49
N GLY A 64 -14.90 6.36 18.63
CA GLY A 64 -15.28 7.75 18.92
C GLY A 64 -14.14 8.76 18.80
N VAL A 65 -12.91 8.33 18.49
CA VAL A 65 -11.80 9.23 18.15
C VAL A 65 -11.72 9.32 16.62
N PRO A 66 -11.78 10.53 16.05
CA PRO A 66 -11.55 10.72 14.61
C PRO A 66 -10.20 10.18 14.19
N ASP A 67 -10.12 9.64 12.98
CA ASP A 67 -8.84 9.26 12.40
C ASP A 67 -7.99 10.53 12.19
N PRO A 68 -6.73 10.57 12.69
CA PRO A 68 -5.93 11.79 12.64
C PRO A 68 -5.53 12.19 11.22
N TRP A 69 -5.75 11.31 10.24
CA TRP A 69 -5.51 11.53 8.82
C TRP A 69 -6.82 11.57 8.01
N GLY A 70 -7.97 11.78 8.66
CA GLY A 70 -9.27 12.00 8.02
C GLY A 70 -9.96 10.75 7.47
N GLY A 71 -9.50 9.55 7.81
CA GLY A 71 -10.13 8.30 7.37
C GLY A 71 -11.51 8.04 7.98
N ASP A 72 -12.42 7.47 7.19
CA ASP A 72 -13.72 6.98 7.67
C ASP A 72 -13.55 5.65 8.43
N THR A 73 -13.54 5.74 9.76
CA THR A 73 -13.34 4.60 10.65
C THR A 73 -14.48 3.56 10.63
N THR A 74 -15.60 3.83 9.96
CA THR A 74 -16.69 2.85 9.76
C THR A 74 -16.31 1.78 8.74
N LYS A 75 -15.35 2.08 7.85
CA LYS A 75 -14.81 1.16 6.84
C LYS A 75 -13.85 0.14 7.44
N TYR A 76 -13.24 0.43 8.59
CA TYR A 76 -12.10 -0.33 9.11
C TYR A 76 -12.49 -1.72 9.63
N TRP A 77 -11.60 -2.68 9.43
CA TRP A 77 -11.78 -4.09 9.85
C TRP A 77 -11.69 -4.29 11.36
N ARG A 78 -10.73 -3.61 12.01
CA ARG A 78 -10.49 -3.62 13.47
C ARG A 78 -10.07 -4.96 14.09
N SER A 79 -10.16 -6.07 13.36
CA SER A 79 -9.79 -7.42 13.79
C SER A 79 -9.44 -8.27 12.58
N ALA A 80 -8.54 -9.25 12.77
CA ALA A 80 -8.24 -10.29 11.79
C ALA A 80 -9.29 -11.42 11.78
N ALA A 81 -10.07 -11.57 12.85
CA ALA A 81 -11.10 -12.61 12.98
C ALA A 81 -12.37 -12.25 12.20
N VAL A 82 -12.26 -12.21 10.87
CA VAL A 82 -13.33 -11.84 9.94
C VAL A 82 -13.47 -12.87 8.83
N GLN A 83 -14.69 -13.07 8.35
CA GLN A 83 -14.94 -13.96 7.22
C GLN A 83 -14.29 -13.41 5.95
N GLY A 84 -13.64 -14.30 5.18
CA GLY A 84 -12.95 -13.92 3.95
C GLY A 84 -11.59 -13.25 4.16
N ALA A 85 -10.96 -13.44 5.33
CA ALA A 85 -9.67 -12.86 5.67
C ALA A 85 -8.55 -13.09 4.63
N GLY A 86 -8.58 -14.21 3.91
CA GLY A 86 -7.66 -14.49 2.79
C GLY A 86 -7.84 -13.64 1.53
N ASN A 87 -8.87 -12.77 1.47
CA ASN A 87 -9.06 -11.78 0.41
C ASN A 87 -8.91 -10.32 0.90
N ILE A 88 -8.47 -10.14 2.14
CA ILE A 88 -8.27 -8.81 2.75
C ILE A 88 -6.78 -8.55 2.87
N PRO A 89 -6.21 -7.58 2.12
CA PRO A 89 -4.80 -7.25 2.21
C PRO A 89 -4.48 -6.66 3.59
N LEU A 90 -3.39 -7.13 4.20
CA LEU A 90 -2.84 -6.61 5.46
C LEU A 90 -1.60 -5.76 5.20
N PHE A 91 -0.61 -6.33 4.52
CA PHE A 91 0.69 -5.70 4.27
C PHE A 91 1.24 -6.16 2.93
N LEU A 92 1.70 -5.26 2.07
CA LEU A 92 2.00 -5.59 0.68
C LEU A 92 3.01 -4.63 0.07
N GLY A 93 3.55 -4.99 -1.11
CA GLY A 93 4.44 -4.12 -1.88
C GLY A 93 3.85 -2.71 -2.04
N CYS A 94 4.62 -1.69 -1.65
CA CYS A 94 4.13 -0.32 -1.58
C CYS A 94 5.27 0.68 -1.83
N THR A 95 4.91 1.88 -2.25
CA THR A 95 5.82 3.01 -2.45
C THR A 95 5.75 4.05 -1.34
N TRP A 96 4.91 3.79 -0.33
CA TRP A 96 4.81 4.56 0.89
C TRP A 96 4.51 3.65 2.10
N LEU A 97 4.37 4.23 3.29
CA LEU A 97 4.07 3.51 4.54
C LEU A 97 2.78 2.69 4.50
N GLY A 98 1.87 3.04 3.59
CA GLY A 98 0.54 2.49 3.49
C GLY A 98 -0.44 3.56 3.04
N GLY A 99 -1.68 3.14 2.84
CA GLY A 99 -2.73 3.99 2.30
C GLY A 99 -4.09 3.38 2.50
N ARG A 100 -5.11 4.08 2.01
CA ARG A 100 -6.52 3.71 2.15
C ARG A 100 -7.17 3.63 0.78
N PRO A 101 -7.05 2.49 0.09
CA PRO A 101 -7.65 2.35 -1.22
C PRO A 101 -9.18 2.42 -1.17
N GLU A 102 -9.74 2.98 -2.22
CA GLU A 102 -11.16 3.08 -2.51
C GLU A 102 -11.46 2.37 -3.85
N PRO A 103 -12.68 1.88 -4.06
CA PRO A 103 -13.01 1.04 -5.21
C PRO A 103 -12.96 1.76 -6.56
N ASP A 104 -13.04 3.08 -6.56
CA ASP A 104 -12.96 3.96 -7.73
C ASP A 104 -11.62 4.68 -7.85
N ASP A 105 -10.61 4.30 -7.06
CA ASP A 105 -9.25 4.82 -7.20
C ASP A 105 -8.71 4.51 -8.60
N GLU A 106 -8.32 5.55 -9.34
CA GLU A 106 -7.69 5.37 -10.65
C GLU A 106 -6.27 4.77 -10.52
N PRO A 107 -5.87 3.88 -11.45
CA PRO A 107 -4.50 3.38 -11.51
C PRO A 107 -3.50 4.51 -11.76
N PRO A 108 -2.20 4.32 -11.42
CA PRO A 108 -1.15 5.27 -11.76
C PRO A 108 -1.08 5.47 -13.27
N GLN A 109 -0.85 6.70 -13.75
CA GLN A 109 -0.79 6.97 -15.19
C GLN A 109 0.43 6.32 -15.87
N TYR A 110 1.50 6.10 -15.11
CA TYR A 110 2.72 5.40 -15.49
C TYR A 110 3.32 4.66 -14.29
N ASP A 111 4.09 3.60 -14.54
CA ASP A 111 4.88 2.93 -13.51
C ASP A 111 5.92 3.92 -12.94
N GLY A 112 5.77 4.33 -11.68
CA GLY A 112 6.54 5.44 -11.11
C GLY A 112 5.68 6.56 -10.50
N ASP A 113 4.41 6.65 -10.86
CA ASP A 113 3.50 7.70 -10.33
C ASP A 113 3.06 7.33 -8.91
N HIS A 114 3.93 7.61 -7.94
CA HIS A 114 3.87 7.10 -6.57
C HIS A 114 3.56 8.17 -5.52
N GLN A 115 2.92 9.25 -5.95
CA GLN A 115 2.55 10.37 -5.09
C GLN A 115 1.65 9.92 -3.94
N TYR A 116 1.75 10.62 -2.81
CA TYR A 116 0.89 10.44 -1.65
C TYR A 116 0.45 11.80 -1.12
N GLY A 117 -0.81 11.91 -0.70
CA GLY A 117 -1.34 13.11 -0.08
C GLY A 117 -2.86 13.18 -0.12
N PRO A 118 -3.45 14.24 0.46
CA PRO A 118 -4.88 14.50 0.35
C PRO A 118 -5.32 14.56 -1.11
N GLY A 119 -6.38 13.82 -1.45
CA GLY A 119 -6.93 13.78 -2.81
C GLY A 119 -6.16 12.86 -3.79
N VAL A 120 -5.10 12.18 -3.34
CA VAL A 120 -4.40 11.18 -4.16
C VAL A 120 -5.05 9.80 -3.97
N PRO A 121 -5.36 9.06 -5.05
CA PRO A 121 -5.95 7.72 -4.96
C PRO A 121 -5.12 6.78 -4.08
N GLY A 122 -5.75 6.14 -3.11
CA GLY A 122 -5.08 5.29 -2.13
C GLY A 122 -4.47 4.02 -2.72
N MET A 123 -5.06 3.50 -3.81
CA MET A 123 -4.57 2.33 -4.55
C MET A 123 -3.21 2.57 -5.20
N ARG A 124 -2.91 3.81 -5.58
CA ARG A 124 -1.74 4.20 -6.39
C ARG A 124 -0.41 3.76 -5.78
N ILE A 125 -0.24 3.92 -4.48
CA ILE A 125 1.01 3.58 -3.79
C ILE A 125 1.24 2.07 -3.71
N PHE A 126 0.21 1.25 -3.90
CA PHE A 126 0.32 -0.22 -3.94
C PHE A 126 0.48 -0.74 -5.37
N CYS A 127 0.00 0.01 -6.37
CA CYS A 127 0.09 -0.36 -7.78
C CYS A 127 1.47 -0.03 -8.37
N VAL A 128 2.49 -0.83 -8.02
CA VAL A 128 3.87 -0.67 -8.47
C VAL A 128 4.41 -1.96 -9.08
N ASP A 129 5.01 -1.89 -10.28
CA ASP A 129 5.46 -3.09 -11.00
C ASP A 129 6.81 -3.62 -10.50
N ARG A 130 6.87 -4.12 -9.26
CA ARG A 130 8.10 -4.65 -8.67
C ARG A 130 8.52 -6.00 -9.26
N HIS A 131 7.59 -6.77 -9.82
CA HIS A 131 7.84 -8.16 -10.25
C HIS A 131 7.20 -8.54 -11.60
N ASN A 132 7.10 -7.60 -12.55
CA ASN A 132 6.57 -7.85 -13.89
C ASN A 132 5.10 -8.31 -13.88
N GLY A 133 4.22 -7.40 -13.46
CA GLY A 133 2.77 -7.55 -13.43
C GLY A 133 2.19 -7.97 -12.08
N PHE A 134 3.00 -8.11 -11.03
CA PHE A 134 2.53 -8.46 -9.68
C PHE A 134 3.36 -7.85 -8.54
N ILE A 135 2.75 -7.84 -7.35
CA ILE A 135 3.39 -7.62 -6.05
C ILE A 135 3.15 -8.81 -5.12
N ASN A 136 3.89 -8.88 -4.02
CA ASN A 136 3.60 -9.84 -2.95
C ASN A 136 2.77 -9.15 -1.86
N GLY A 137 1.84 -9.89 -1.25
CA GLY A 137 1.03 -9.42 -0.14
C GLY A 137 0.76 -10.49 0.92
N LEU A 138 0.74 -10.03 2.16
CA LEU A 138 0.24 -10.70 3.34
C LEU A 138 -1.24 -10.34 3.53
N PHE A 139 -2.06 -11.34 3.79
CA PHE A 139 -3.51 -11.19 4.00
C PHE A 139 -3.88 -11.31 5.48
N LEU A 140 -5.11 -10.95 5.85
CA LEU A 140 -5.58 -11.00 7.25
C LEU A 140 -5.67 -12.42 7.83
N ASP A 141 -5.70 -13.45 6.99
CA ASP A 141 -5.56 -14.85 7.43
C ASP A 141 -4.10 -15.27 7.62
N PHE A 142 -3.17 -14.32 7.49
CA PHE A 142 -1.72 -14.48 7.56
C PHE A 142 -1.11 -15.34 6.45
N SER A 143 -1.87 -15.62 5.38
CA SER A 143 -1.32 -16.19 4.16
C SER A 143 -0.54 -15.15 3.36
N VAL A 144 0.46 -15.60 2.60
CA VAL A 144 1.24 -14.76 1.68
C VAL A 144 1.04 -15.28 0.26
N ARG A 145 0.76 -14.37 -0.68
CA ARG A 145 0.66 -14.73 -2.10
C ARG A 145 1.04 -13.58 -3.02
N LYS A 146 1.19 -13.93 -4.29
CA LYS A 146 1.28 -12.96 -5.38
C LYS A 146 -0.09 -12.33 -5.61
N ILE A 147 -0.07 -11.05 -5.97
CA ILE A 147 -1.23 -10.24 -6.31
C ILE A 147 -0.94 -9.58 -7.65
N GLY A 148 -1.74 -9.89 -8.68
CA GLY A 148 -1.64 -9.20 -9.96
C GLY A 148 -1.94 -7.71 -9.79
N LEU A 149 -1.30 -6.83 -10.57
CA LEU A 149 -1.53 -5.39 -10.38
C LEU A 149 -3.00 -4.99 -10.60
N LYS A 150 -3.68 -5.57 -11.61
CA LYS A 150 -5.11 -5.37 -11.84
C LYS A 150 -5.99 -6.02 -10.77
N GLU A 151 -5.50 -7.10 -10.16
CA GLU A 151 -6.18 -7.81 -9.08
C GLU A 151 -6.38 -6.93 -7.83
N LEU A 152 -5.55 -5.89 -7.64
CA LEU A 152 -5.70 -4.96 -6.51
C LEU A 152 -7.12 -4.39 -6.39
N TRP A 153 -7.81 -4.14 -7.50
CA TRP A 153 -9.20 -3.66 -7.51
C TRP A 153 -10.25 -4.73 -7.18
N LYS A 154 -9.85 -6.01 -7.14
CA LYS A 154 -10.71 -7.16 -6.81
C LYS A 154 -10.55 -7.62 -5.35
N LEU A 155 -9.66 -7.01 -4.58
CA LEU A 155 -9.43 -7.33 -3.17
C LEU A 155 -10.36 -6.55 -2.25
N LYS A 156 -10.67 -7.11 -1.07
CA LYS A 156 -11.57 -6.49 -0.10
C LYS A 156 -10.78 -5.61 0.89
N TRP A 157 -10.35 -4.43 0.45
CA TRP A 157 -9.52 -3.51 1.26
C TRP A 157 -10.18 -3.07 2.57
N HIS A 158 -11.48 -2.80 2.54
CA HIS A 158 -12.25 -2.39 3.70
C HIS A 158 -13.64 -3.04 3.70
N ARG A 159 -14.36 -2.95 4.83
CA ARG A 159 -15.65 -3.64 5.04
C ARG A 159 -16.69 -3.32 3.97
N GLN A 160 -16.66 -2.07 3.49
CA GLN A 160 -17.60 -1.52 2.51
C GLN A 160 -17.05 -1.52 1.07
N PHE A 161 -15.86 -2.10 0.82
CA PHE A 161 -15.22 -2.03 -0.49
C PHE A 161 -16.01 -2.85 -1.51
N ASP A 162 -16.47 -2.22 -2.58
CA ASP A 162 -17.21 -2.90 -3.65
C ASP A 162 -16.23 -3.34 -4.74
N THR A 163 -15.93 -4.63 -4.80
CA THR A 163 -14.98 -5.21 -5.76
C THR A 163 -15.53 -5.26 -7.19
N SER A 164 -16.80 -4.91 -7.40
CA SER A 164 -17.42 -4.81 -8.72
C SER A 164 -17.46 -3.38 -9.27
N ARG A 165 -17.10 -2.38 -8.45
CA ARG A 165 -17.28 -0.96 -8.77
C ARG A 165 -16.21 -0.40 -9.70
N TRP A 166 -15.02 -1.00 -9.76
CA TRP A 166 -14.03 -0.62 -10.76
C TRP A 166 -14.56 -0.94 -12.16
N SER A 167 -14.75 0.12 -12.97
CA SER A 167 -15.25 0.03 -14.35
C SER A 167 -14.41 0.84 -15.33
N GLY A 168 -13.29 1.40 -14.86
CA GLY A 168 -12.36 2.17 -15.68
C GLY A 168 -11.48 1.29 -16.57
N GLY A 169 -10.87 1.92 -17.57
CA GLY A 169 -9.85 1.30 -18.41
C GLY A 169 -8.49 1.24 -17.71
N TRP A 170 -7.63 0.34 -18.19
CA TRP A 170 -6.24 0.27 -17.74
C TRP A 170 -5.37 1.26 -18.52
N PRO A 171 -4.40 1.93 -17.86
CA PRO A 171 -3.43 2.76 -18.55
C PRO A 171 -2.54 1.89 -19.44
N GLU A 172 -1.92 2.52 -20.44
CA GLU A 172 -1.16 1.82 -21.49
C GLU A 172 -0.12 0.84 -20.91
N TRP A 173 0.57 1.22 -19.84
CA TRP A 173 1.60 0.40 -19.20
C TRP A 173 1.06 -0.84 -18.48
N MET A 174 -0.25 -0.89 -18.19
CA MET A 174 -0.91 -2.04 -17.55
C MET A 174 -1.69 -2.92 -18.53
N LYS A 175 -1.86 -2.50 -19.80
CA LYS A 175 -2.80 -3.14 -20.73
C LYS A 175 -2.53 -4.65 -20.89
N ASP A 176 -1.25 -5.03 -20.92
CA ASP A 176 -0.79 -6.40 -21.20
C ASP A 176 -0.73 -7.29 -19.94
N PHE A 177 -1.02 -6.74 -18.75
CA PHE A 177 -1.11 -7.54 -17.53
C PHE A 177 -2.41 -8.32 -17.48
N LYS A 178 -2.39 -9.48 -16.80
CA LYS A 178 -3.60 -10.29 -16.58
C LYS A 178 -4.65 -9.52 -15.79
N ASP A 179 -5.90 -9.58 -16.23
CA ASP A 179 -7.04 -8.99 -15.51
C ASP A 179 -7.33 -9.75 -14.19
N ASP A 180 -7.00 -11.05 -14.13
CA ASP A 180 -7.03 -11.96 -12.98
C ASP A 180 -6.46 -13.35 -13.36
#